data_AF-Q2W5Y3-F1
#
_entry.id   AF-Q2W5Y3-F1
#
_cell.length_a   1.000
_cell.length_b   1.000
_cell.length_c   1.000
_cell.angle_alpha   90.00
_cell.angle_beta   90.00
_cell.angle_gamma   90.00
#
_symmetry.space_group_name_H-M   'P 1'
#
loop_
_entity.id
_entity.type
_entity.pdbx_description
1 polymer ?
#
loop_
_entity_poly.entity_id
_entity_poly.type
_entity_poly.pdbx_seq_one_letter_code
_entity_poly.pdbx_strand_id
1 'polypeptide(L)'
;MTDDATALGGNAAEILRSFAERINRLDEEAKAALEEHVKPIKDAIKDVFSEAASEGFDKAVLREALRRQRLDESFRAEVETYEAALLRELLS
;
A
#
# COMPACT_ATOMS: atom_id res chain seq x y z
N MET A 1 34.35 18.58 18.84
CA MET A 1 32.97 18.12 18.64
C MET A 1 32.08 19.21 19.18
N THR A 2 31.76 20.20 18.34
CA THR A 2 30.83 21.27 18.69
C THR A 2 29.44 20.67 18.75
N ASP A 3 28.82 20.71 19.92
CA ASP A 3 27.44 20.32 20.13
C ASP A 3 26.56 21.12 19.16
N ASP A 4 25.94 20.46 18.19
CA ASP A 4 24.94 21.09 17.30
C ASP A 4 23.76 21.67 18.11
N ALA A 5 23.54 21.15 19.32
CA ALA A 5 22.63 21.71 20.31
C ALA A 5 23.04 23.10 20.84
N THR A 6 24.31 23.50 20.70
CA THR A 6 24.79 24.85 21.06
C THR A 6 24.60 25.83 19.89
N ALA A 7 24.54 25.35 18.65
CA ALA A 7 24.30 26.18 17.46
C ALA A 7 22.84 26.66 17.36
N LEU A 8 21.90 25.85 17.84
CA LEU A 8 20.49 26.20 18.07
C LEU A 8 20.33 26.52 19.56
N GLY A 9 20.58 27.77 19.99
CA GLY A 9 20.63 28.15 21.41
C GLY A 9 19.56 27.46 22.28
N GLY A 10 19.94 26.97 23.47
CA GLY A 10 19.27 25.89 24.23
C GLY A 10 17.73 25.84 24.25
N ASN A 11 17.03 26.98 24.28
CA ASN A 11 15.56 27.04 24.18
C ASN A 11 15.02 26.49 22.84
N ALA A 12 15.71 26.75 21.72
CA ALA A 12 15.31 26.25 20.40
C ALA A 12 15.40 24.71 20.31
N ALA A 13 16.40 24.10 20.94
CA ALA A 13 16.56 22.65 20.98
C ALA A 13 15.46 21.96 21.80
N GLU A 14 15.05 22.55 22.93
CA GLU A 14 13.95 22.04 23.76
C GLU A 14 12.59 22.13 23.04
N ILE A 15 12.33 23.25 22.36
CA ILE A 15 11.11 23.44 21.55
C ILE A 15 11.06 22.40 20.41
N LEU A 16 12.17 22.20 19.70
CA LEU A 16 12.25 21.22 18.62
C LEU A 16 11.97 19.80 19.11
N ARG A 17 12.54 19.43 20.27
CA ARG A 17 12.27 18.13 20.90
C ARG A 17 10.78 17.98 21.23
N SER A 18 10.17 19.01 21.81
CA SER A 18 8.73 19.00 22.11
C SER A 18 7.87 18.81 20.85
N PHE A 19 8.22 19.45 19.73
CA PHE A 19 7.51 19.24 18.47
C PHE A 19 7.69 17.82 17.94
N ALA A 20 8.91 17.28 17.94
CA ALA A 20 9.18 15.92 17.47
C ALA A 20 8.40 14.88 18.27
N GLU A 21 8.39 14.99 19.60
CA GLU A 21 7.64 14.07 20.47
C GLU A 21 6.13 14.11 20.20
N ARG A 22 5.57 15.30 20.03
CA ARG A 22 4.13 15.47 19.71
C ARG A 22 3.79 14.91 18.34
N ILE A 23 4.62 15.16 17.34
CA ILE A 23 4.41 14.64 15.97
C ILE A 23 4.49 13.13 15.98
N ASN A 24 5.51 12.54 16.61
CA ASN A 24 5.65 11.09 16.68
C ASN A 24 4.45 10.43 17.37
N ARG A 25 3.97 11.01 18.48
CA ARG A 25 2.76 10.51 19.14
C ARG A 25 1.54 10.55 18.20
N LEU A 26 1.34 11.68 17.51
CA LEU A 26 0.22 11.82 16.56
C LEU A 26 0.34 10.88 15.36
N ASP A 27 1.55 10.62 14.87
CA ASP A 27 1.80 9.67 13.77
C ASP A 27 1.47 8.23 14.20
N GLU A 28 1.87 7.84 15.42
CA GLU A 28 1.51 6.53 15.97
C GLU A 28 0.01 6.40 16.25
N GLU A 29 -0.65 7.44 16.77
CA GLU A 29 -2.11 7.48 16.93
C GLU A 29 -2.82 7.34 15.56
N ALA A 30 -2.35 8.05 14.53
CA ALA A 30 -2.90 7.98 13.18
C ALA A 30 -2.72 6.59 12.55
N LYS A 31 -1.53 5.99 12.70
CA LYS A 31 -1.27 4.62 12.25
C LYS A 31 -2.16 3.60 12.96
N ALA A 32 -2.30 3.72 14.28
CA ALA A 32 -3.14 2.82 15.06
C ALA A 32 -4.61 2.91 14.62
N ALA A 33 -5.14 4.13 14.46
CA ALA A 33 -6.50 4.36 13.96
C ALA A 33 -6.67 3.80 12.54
N LEU A 34 -5.70 4.04 11.65
CA LEU A 34 -5.73 3.51 10.30
C LEU A 34 -5.73 1.98 10.30
N GLU A 35 -4.87 1.34 11.09
CA GLU A 35 -4.79 -0.12 11.18
C GLU A 35 -6.09 -0.70 11.75
N GLU A 36 -6.68 -0.08 12.78
CA GLU A 36 -7.98 -0.50 13.34
C GLU A 36 -9.07 -0.51 12.27
N HIS A 37 -9.12 0.51 11.40
CA HIS A 37 -10.12 0.59 10.34
C HIS A 37 -9.82 -0.32 9.14
N VAL A 38 -8.54 -0.46 8.78
CA VAL A 38 -8.12 -1.19 7.57
C VAL A 38 -8.06 -2.70 7.80
N LYS A 39 -7.68 -3.15 9.00
CA LYS A 39 -7.56 -4.58 9.32
C LYS A 39 -8.83 -5.40 9.07
N PRO A 40 -10.03 -5.03 9.56
CA PRO A 40 -11.24 -5.83 9.31
C PRO A 40 -11.58 -5.92 7.81
N ILE A 41 -11.31 -4.87 7.04
CA ILE A 41 -11.50 -4.87 5.58
C ILE A 41 -10.50 -5.84 4.92
N LYS A 42 -9.22 -5.79 5.30
CA LYS A 42 -8.19 -6.72 4.81
C LYS A 42 -8.53 -8.16 5.14
N ASP A 43 -9.02 -8.43 6.34
CA ASP A 43 -9.39 -9.77 6.77
C ASP A 43 -10.62 -10.27 6.00
N ALA A 44 -11.66 -9.45 5.82
CA ALA A 44 -12.80 -9.78 4.97
C ALA A 44 -12.39 -10.08 3.51
N ILE A 45 -11.43 -9.34 2.95
CA ILE A 45 -10.87 -9.62 1.62
C ILE A 45 -10.19 -11.01 1.59
N LYS A 46 -9.42 -11.36 2.62
CA LYS A 46 -8.77 -12.68 2.69
C LYS A 46 -9.79 -13.82 2.81
N ASP A 47 -10.88 -13.60 3.55
CA ASP A 47 -11.95 -14.57 3.70
C ASP A 47 -12.62 -14.84 2.34
N VAL A 48 -12.94 -13.80 1.57
CA VAL A 48 -13.48 -13.93 0.20
C VAL A 48 -12.52 -14.69 -0.73
N PHE A 49 -11.22 -14.41 -0.67
CA PHE A 49 -10.24 -15.18 -1.45
C PHE A 49 -10.17 -16.65 -1.01
N SER A 50 -10.39 -16.94 0.28
CA SER A 50 -10.37 -18.30 0.81
C SER A 50 -11.63 -19.09 0.44
N GLU A 51 -12.79 -18.42 0.41
CA GLU A 51 -14.03 -18.95 -0.14
C GLU A 51 -13.86 -19.27 -1.63
N ALA A 52 -13.37 -18.34 -2.44
CA ALA A 52 -13.10 -18.57 -3.86
C ALA A 52 -12.16 -19.78 -4.08
N ALA A 53 -11.15 -19.95 -3.23
CA ALA A 53 -10.27 -21.12 -3.30
C ALA A 53 -10.99 -22.43 -3.00
N SER A 54 -11.94 -22.42 -2.06
CA SER A 54 -12.76 -23.59 -1.70
C SER A 54 -13.73 -23.98 -2.82
N GLU A 55 -14.19 -23.00 -3.60
CA GLU A 55 -15.00 -23.17 -4.81
C GLU A 55 -14.16 -23.58 -6.05
N GLY A 56 -12.83 -23.70 -5.92
CA GLY A 56 -11.93 -24.16 -6.98
C GLY A 56 -11.30 -23.06 -7.84
N PHE A 57 -11.43 -21.79 -7.47
CA PHE A 57 -10.74 -20.69 -8.17
C PHE A 57 -9.28 -20.54 -7.73
N ASP A 58 -8.40 -20.24 -8.69
CA ASP A 58 -7.02 -19.88 -8.38
C ASP A 58 -6.93 -18.43 -7.87
N LYS A 59 -6.43 -18.25 -6.64
CA LYS A 59 -6.32 -16.93 -5.99
C LYS A 59 -5.35 -15.98 -6.71
N ALA A 60 -4.30 -16.48 -7.34
CA ALA A 60 -3.34 -15.65 -8.06
C ALA A 60 -3.94 -15.12 -9.37
N VAL A 61 -4.63 -15.98 -10.11
CA VAL A 61 -5.35 -15.59 -11.33
C VAL A 61 -6.45 -14.58 -11.00
N LEU A 62 -7.25 -14.83 -9.96
CA LEU A 62 -8.31 -13.90 -9.55
C LEU A 62 -7.76 -12.53 -9.12
N ARG A 63 -6.62 -12.50 -8.41
CA ARG A 63 -5.93 -11.24 -8.06
C ARG A 63 -5.49 -10.48 -9.29
N GLU A 64 -4.92 -11.16 -10.27
CA GLU A 64 -4.47 -10.52 -11.51
C GLU A 64 -5.65 -9.99 -12.34
N ALA A 65 -6.75 -10.74 -12.42
CA ALA A 65 -7.99 -10.28 -13.05
C ALA A 65 -8.53 -9.01 -12.38
N LEU A 66 -8.61 -8.96 -11.05
CA LEU A 66 -9.03 -7.77 -10.30
C LEU A 66 -8.06 -6.59 -10.48
N ARG A 67 -6.76 -6.85 -10.61
CA ARG A 67 -5.76 -5.80 -10.87
C ARG A 67 -6.00 -5.16 -12.24
N ARG A 68 -6.21 -5.98 -13.27
CA ARG A 68 -6.53 -5.51 -14.64
C ARG A 68 -7.86 -4.78 -14.69
N GLN A 69 -8.87 -5.24 -13.95
CA GLN A 69 -10.17 -4.59 -13.86
C GLN A 69 -10.08 -3.14 -13.33
N ARG A 70 -9.13 -2.87 -12.43
CA ARG A 70 -8.91 -1.55 -11.82
C ARG A 70 -8.14 -0.56 -12.70
N LEU A 71 -7.57 -1.01 -13.81
CA LEU A 71 -6.95 -0.11 -14.79
C LEU A 71 -8.03 0.75 -15.45
N ASP A 72 -7.65 1.97 -15.86
CA ASP A 72 -8.53 2.75 -16.73
C ASP A 72 -8.77 2.01 -18.05
N GLU A 73 -9.92 2.28 -18.66
CA GLU A 73 -10.38 1.52 -19.82
C GLU A 73 -9.43 1.61 -21.02
N SER A 74 -8.87 2.81 -21.28
CA SER A 74 -7.88 3.02 -22.33
C SER A 74 -6.62 2.19 -22.11
N PHE A 75 -6.05 2.26 -20.91
CA PHE A 75 -4.83 1.54 -20.59
C PHE A 75 -5.05 0.03 -20.56
N ARG A 76 -6.21 -0.44 -20.07
CA ARG A 76 -6.59 -1.86 -20.13
C ARG A 76 -6.62 -2.37 -21.58
N ALA A 77 -7.23 -1.62 -22.50
CA ALA A 77 -7.30 -2.00 -23.92
C ALA A 77 -5.92 -2.05 -24.60
N GLU A 78 -5.04 -1.11 -24.27
CA GLU A 78 -3.65 -1.14 -24.77
C GLU A 78 -2.88 -2.35 -24.24
N VAL A 79 -2.98 -2.64 -22.93
CA VAL A 79 -2.34 -3.81 -22.30
C VAL A 79 -2.82 -5.10 -22.96
N GLU A 80 -4.14 -5.29 -23.13
CA GLU A 80 -4.70 -6.47 -23.78
C GLU A 80 -4.20 -6.64 -25.23
N THR A 81 -4.08 -5.54 -25.97
CA THR A 81 -3.54 -5.53 -27.34
C THR A 81 -2.08 -6.00 -27.37
N TYR A 82 -1.23 -5.46 -26.49
CA TYR A 82 0.17 -5.84 -26.41
C TYR A 82 0.36 -7.28 -25.92
N GLU A 83 -0.39 -7.71 -24.92
CA GLU A 83 -0.33 -9.09 -24.43
C GLU A 83 -0.72 -10.10 -25.51
N ALA A 84 -1.80 -9.85 -26.25
CA ALA A 84 -2.22 -10.71 -27.34
C ALA A 84 -1.19 -10.77 -28.48
N ALA A 85 -0.51 -9.65 -28.77
CA ALA A 85 0.58 -9.62 -29.76
C ALA A 85 1.79 -10.44 -29.28
N LEU A 86 2.23 -10.25 -28.03
CA LEU A 86 3.35 -10.97 -27.44
C LEU A 86 3.11 -12.48 -27.35
N LEU A 87 1.93 -12.90 -26.89
CA LEU A 87 1.59 -14.33 -26.77
C LEU A 87 1.59 -15.02 -28.14
N ARG A 88 1.11 -14.33 -29.18
CA ARG A 88 1.11 -14.86 -30.55
C ARG A 88 2.53 -15.08 -31.06
N GLU A 89 3.43 -14.14 -30.83
CA GLU A 89 4.81 -14.19 -31.30
C GLU A 89 5.66 -15.21 -30.52
N LEU A 90 5.46 -15.30 -29.20
CA LEU A 90 6.30 -16.15 -28.34
C LEU A 90 5.86 -17.61 -28.31
N LEU A 91 4.62 -17.92 -28.71
CA LEU A 91 4.06 -19.28 -28.71
C LEU A 91 3.88 -19.86 -30.11
N SER A 92 4.30 -19.15 -31.15
CA SER A 92 4.44 -19.66 -32.53
C SER A 92 5.80 -20.33 -32.73
#